data_AF-A0A1A7X855-F1
#
_entry.id   AF-A0A1A7X855-F1
#
_cell.length_a   1.000
_cell.length_b   1.000
_cell.length_c   1.000
_cell.angle_alpha   90.00
_cell.angle_beta   90.00
_cell.angle_gamma   90.00
#
_symmetry.space_group_name_H-M   'P 1'
#
loop_
_entity.id
_entity.type
_entity.pdbx_description
1 polymer ?
#
loop_
_entity_poly.entity_id
_entity_poly.type
_entity_poly.pdbx_seq_one_letter_code
_entity_poly.pdbx_strand_id
1 'polypeptide(L)'
;TAFQPDKTSMEEFHVDESVTVSASTMTRTGLYHHLNDKVNRCVVVKLSLSERSYMLLVLPHEGVTINEVESKLLTNLMTRWHQNLQEGLLELSLPKFSMTSVNDLRDLLTNMNPELEAMLLG
;
A
#
# COMPACT_ATOMS: atom_id res chain seq x y z
N THR A 1 16.92 -4.77 -3.86
CA THR A 1 17.76 -3.58 -3.62
C THR A 1 17.37 -2.95 -2.30
N ALA A 2 18.34 -2.55 -1.47
CA ALA A 2 18.10 -2.00 -0.13
C ALA A 2 17.96 -0.47 -0.14
N PHE A 3 17.28 0.10 0.85
CA PHE A 3 17.37 1.53 1.16
C PHE A 3 18.66 1.79 1.94
N GLN A 4 19.32 2.91 1.66
CA GLN A 4 20.57 3.27 2.32
C GLN A 4 20.26 4.03 3.61
N PRO A 5 20.73 3.59 4.79
CA PRO A 5 20.38 4.22 6.07
C PRO A 5 20.78 5.71 6.15
N ASP A 6 21.86 6.13 5.50
CA ASP A 6 22.32 7.52 5.40
C ASP A 6 21.40 8.41 4.55
N LYS A 7 20.47 7.82 3.80
CA LYS A 7 19.41 8.51 3.05
C LYS A 7 18.07 8.49 3.77
N THR A 8 18.09 8.32 5.09
CA THR A 8 16.91 8.39 5.95
C THR A 8 16.87 9.72 6.67
N SER A 9 15.78 10.48 6.52
CA SER A 9 15.56 11.81 7.10
C SER A 9 14.28 11.85 7.92
N MET A 10 14.16 12.81 8.83
CA MET A 10 12.87 13.14 9.45
C MET A 10 12.10 14.03 8.49
N GLU A 11 10.90 13.60 8.08
CA GLU A 11 10.03 14.30 7.14
C GLU A 11 8.60 14.36 7.70
N GLU A 12 7.81 15.28 7.20
CA GLU A 12 6.38 15.39 7.55
C GLU A 12 5.58 14.29 6.85
N PHE A 13 4.67 13.66 7.59
CA PHE A 13 3.72 12.67 7.11
C PHE A 13 2.30 13.11 7.49
N HIS A 14 1.45 13.31 6.49
CA HIS A 14 0.07 13.74 6.66
C HIS A 14 -0.82 12.52 6.90
N VAL A 15 -1.31 12.38 8.13
CA VAL A 15 -2.24 11.29 8.51
C VAL A 15 -3.63 11.59 7.95
N ASP A 16 -4.04 12.85 8.01
CA ASP A 16 -5.24 13.39 7.39
C ASP A 16 -5.01 14.88 7.06
N GLU A 17 -6.06 15.60 6.63
CA GLU A 17 -5.99 17.03 6.25
C GLU A 17 -5.56 17.95 7.40
N SER A 18 -5.72 17.51 8.65
CA SER A 18 -5.49 18.30 9.87
C SER A 18 -4.31 17.81 10.71
N VAL A 19 -3.96 16.53 10.60
CA VAL A 19 -2.94 15.88 11.43
C VAL A 19 -1.69 15.58 10.61
N THR A 20 -0.59 16.21 11.02
CA THR A 20 0.75 15.96 10.49
C THR A 20 1.65 15.45 11.60
N VAL A 21 2.44 14.42 11.32
CA VAL A 21 3.45 13.86 12.23
C VAL A 21 4.83 13.89 11.58
N SER A 22 5.89 13.95 12.38
CA SER A 22 7.24 13.77 11.87
C SER A 22 7.60 12.28 11.87
N ALA A 23 7.98 11.75 10.70
CA ALA A 23 8.32 10.35 10.51
C ALA A 23 9.73 10.20 9.94
N SER A 24 10.40 9.11 10.30
CA SER A 24 11.67 8.73 9.68
C SER A 24 11.38 8.14 8.29
N THR A 25 11.75 8.85 7.24
CA THR A 25 11.46 8.52 5.84
C THR A 25 12.73 8.08 5.13
N MET A 26 12.65 6.94 4.44
CA MET A 26 13.72 6.38 3.63
C MET A 26 13.54 6.82 2.18
N THR A 27 14.60 7.34 1.55
CA THR A 27 14.53 7.81 0.16
C THR A 27 15.50 7.06 -0.74
N ARG A 28 15.04 6.65 -1.92
CA ARG A 28 15.89 6.00 -2.93
C ARG A 28 15.41 6.20 -4.36
N THR A 29 16.30 6.71 -5.19
CA THR A 29 16.14 6.77 -6.64
C THR A 29 16.58 5.47 -7.32
N GLY A 30 15.75 4.95 -8.22
CA GLY A 30 16.04 3.71 -8.95
C GLY A 30 14.96 3.35 -9.95
N LEU A 31 15.14 2.21 -10.62
CA LEU A 31 14.12 1.65 -11.50
C LEU A 31 13.07 0.90 -10.68
N TYR A 32 11.81 1.25 -10.89
CA TYR A 32 10.67 0.59 -10.28
C TYR A 32 9.60 0.33 -11.32
N HIS A 33 8.87 -0.76 -11.12
CA HIS A 33 7.62 -0.98 -11.82
C HIS A 33 6.55 -0.13 -11.14
N HIS A 34 5.95 0.81 -11.86
CA HIS A 34 4.94 1.71 -11.34
C HIS A 34 3.84 2.01 -12.36
N LEU A 35 2.72 2.53 -11.87
CA LEU A 35 1.55 2.90 -12.66
C LEU A 35 0.91 4.13 -12.05
N ASN A 36 0.65 5.15 -12.86
CA ASN A 36 -0.22 6.26 -12.48
C ASN A 36 -1.65 5.97 -12.98
N ASP A 37 -2.49 5.39 -12.12
CA ASP A 37 -3.86 5.04 -12.42
C ASP A 37 -4.76 6.27 -12.30
N LYS A 38 -4.95 6.97 -13.42
CA LYS A 38 -5.80 8.16 -13.48
C LYS A 38 -7.29 7.85 -13.30
N VAL A 39 -7.73 6.62 -13.54
CA VAL A 39 -9.14 6.21 -13.42
C VAL A 39 -9.49 6.03 -11.94
N ASN A 40 -8.64 5.34 -11.19
CA ASN A 40 -8.82 5.15 -9.76
C ASN A 40 -8.17 6.24 -8.90
N ARG A 41 -7.50 7.21 -9.56
CA ARG A 41 -6.84 8.37 -8.95
C ARG A 41 -5.82 7.97 -7.88
N CYS A 42 -4.90 7.08 -8.24
CA CYS A 42 -3.80 6.67 -7.36
C CYS A 42 -2.52 6.37 -8.17
N VAL A 43 -1.39 6.39 -7.49
CA VAL A 43 -0.11 5.88 -7.98
C VAL A 43 0.17 4.55 -7.31
N VAL A 44 0.58 3.56 -8.10
CA VAL A 44 0.93 2.22 -7.63
C VAL A 44 2.39 1.97 -7.92
N VAL A 45 3.16 1.53 -6.91
CA VAL A 45 4.57 1.18 -7.05
C VAL A 45 4.78 -0.24 -6.55
N LYS A 46 5.46 -1.07 -7.35
CA LYS A 46 5.88 -2.42 -6.95
C LYS A 46 7.26 -2.37 -6.32
N LEU A 47 7.34 -2.71 -5.04
CA LEU A 47 8.58 -2.78 -4.27
C LEU A 47 8.94 -4.23 -3.95
N SER A 48 10.02 -4.74 -4.54
CA SER A 48 10.51 -6.10 -4.25
C SER A 48 11.04 -6.20 -2.82
N LEU A 49 10.55 -7.19 -2.06
CA LEU A 49 11.00 -7.49 -0.69
C LEU A 49 12.02 -8.62 -0.68
N SER A 50 11.88 -9.58 -1.59
CA SER A 50 12.80 -10.70 -1.81
C SER A 50 12.73 -11.14 -3.27
N GLU A 51 13.45 -12.21 -3.62
CA GLU A 51 13.37 -12.85 -4.94
C GLU A 51 11.97 -13.40 -5.27
N ARG A 52 11.14 -13.67 -4.25
CA ARG A 52 9.83 -14.32 -4.42
C ARG A 52 8.65 -13.49 -3.93
N SER A 53 8.89 -12.33 -3.32
CA SER A 53 7.84 -11.51 -2.74
C SER A 53 8.05 -10.03 -3.02
N TYR A 54 6.94 -9.32 -3.16
CA TYR A 54 6.90 -7.88 -3.37
C TYR A 54 5.70 -7.28 -2.65
N MET A 55 5.78 -5.98 -2.41
CA MET A 55 4.70 -5.15 -1.90
C MET A 55 4.19 -4.25 -3.03
N LEU A 56 2.88 -4.03 -3.09
CA LEU A 56 2.30 -2.94 -3.88
C LEU A 56 2.03 -1.78 -2.93
N LEU A 57 2.71 -0.67 -3.16
CA LEU A 57 2.45 0.60 -2.50
C LEU A 57 1.41 1.34 -3.31
N VAL A 58 0.29 1.70 -2.69
CA VAL A 58 -0.81 2.42 -3.34
C VAL A 58 -0.94 3.77 -2.65
N LEU A 59 -0.65 4.83 -3.38
CA LEU A 59 -0.73 6.21 -2.90
C LEU A 59 -1.90 6.92 -3.61
N PRO A 60 -2.99 7.26 -2.91
CA PRO A 60 -4.05 8.07 -3.50
C PRO A 60 -3.52 9.40 -4.02
N HIS A 61 -4.12 9.92 -5.10
CA HIS A 61 -3.88 11.29 -5.53
C HIS A 61 -4.45 12.26 -4.49
N GLU A 62 -3.96 13.49 -4.51
CA GLU A 62 -4.47 14.56 -3.65
C GLU A 62 -6.00 14.69 -3.77
N GLY A 63 -6.65 14.88 -2.61
CA GLY A 63 -8.11 14.96 -2.48
C GLY A 63 -8.85 13.63 -2.61
N VAL A 64 -8.16 12.48 -2.67
CA VAL A 64 -8.79 11.14 -2.66
C VAL A 64 -8.46 10.44 -1.36
N THR A 65 -9.50 9.94 -0.68
CA THR A 65 -9.31 9.19 0.56
C THR A 65 -8.87 7.75 0.29
N ILE A 66 -8.18 7.15 1.26
CA ILE A 66 -7.78 5.73 1.14
C ILE A 66 -9.00 4.81 1.00
N ASN A 67 -10.09 5.10 1.71
CA ASN A 67 -11.34 4.31 1.67
C ASN A 67 -11.97 4.27 0.27
N GLU A 68 -11.90 5.36 -0.49
CA GLU A 68 -12.40 5.40 -1.87
C GLU A 68 -11.59 4.48 -2.80
N VAL A 69 -10.28 4.36 -2.59
CA VAL A 69 -9.43 3.42 -3.33
C VAL A 69 -9.72 1.99 -2.90
N GLU A 70 -9.83 1.74 -1.58
CA GLU A 70 -10.11 0.42 -1.03
C GLU A 70 -11.45 -0.17 -1.48
N SER A 71 -12.50 0.66 -1.57
CA SER A 71 -13.82 0.21 -2.05
C SER A 71 -13.77 -0.36 -3.48
N LYS A 72 -12.80 0.07 -4.28
CA LYS A 72 -12.61 -0.36 -5.68
C LYS A 72 -11.70 -1.59 -5.80
N LEU A 73 -10.94 -1.95 -4.75
CA LEU A 73 -10.08 -3.14 -4.78
C LEU A 73 -10.86 -4.44 -4.98
N LEU A 74 -12.14 -4.46 -4.57
CA LEU A 74 -13.04 -5.61 -4.66
C LEU A 74 -13.39 -6.02 -6.10
N THR A 75 -13.16 -5.16 -7.09
CA THR A 75 -13.54 -5.37 -8.50
C THR A 75 -12.32 -5.46 -9.39
N ASN A 76 -11.56 -6.56 -9.28
CA ASN A 76 -10.42 -6.95 -10.15
C ASN A 76 -9.24 -5.96 -10.29
N LEU A 77 -9.22 -4.90 -9.48
CA LEU A 77 -8.29 -3.80 -9.62
C LEU A 77 -6.83 -4.22 -9.50
N MET A 78 -6.53 -5.12 -8.56
CA MET A 78 -5.18 -5.67 -8.34
C MET A 78 -4.62 -6.35 -9.60
N THR A 79 -5.44 -7.13 -10.30
CA THR A 79 -5.04 -7.81 -11.55
C THR A 79 -4.71 -6.79 -12.64
N ARG A 80 -5.54 -5.74 -12.76
CA ARG A 80 -5.30 -4.65 -13.73
C ARG A 80 -4.02 -3.92 -13.43
N TRP A 81 -3.75 -3.57 -12.17
CA TRP A 81 -2.48 -2.95 -11.80
C TRP A 81 -1.31 -3.85 -12.18
N HIS A 82 -1.34 -5.13 -11.80
CA HIS A 82 -0.26 -6.07 -12.10
C HIS A 82 0.07 -6.13 -13.60
N GLN A 83 -0.93 -6.11 -14.47
CA GLN A 83 -0.75 -6.16 -15.93
C GLN A 83 -0.25 -4.84 -16.54
N ASN A 84 -0.50 -3.70 -15.89
CA ASN A 84 -0.24 -2.38 -16.46
C ASN A 84 0.97 -1.66 -15.86
N LEU A 85 1.58 -2.18 -14.79
CA LEU A 85 2.82 -1.64 -14.23
C LEU A 85 3.92 -1.59 -15.29
N GLN A 86 4.58 -0.44 -15.42
CA GLN A 86 5.71 -0.24 -16.34
C GLN A 86 6.97 0.11 -15.57
N GLU A 87 8.12 -0.35 -16.05
CA GLU A 87 9.40 0.03 -15.47
C GLU A 87 9.73 1.49 -15.80
N GLY A 88 10.21 2.23 -14.80
CA GLY A 88 10.73 3.58 -14.99
C GLY A 88 11.52 4.08 -13.79
N LEU A 89 12.28 5.15 -14.01
CA LEU A 89 13.08 5.79 -12.97
C LEU A 89 12.14 6.58 -12.03
N LEU A 90 12.22 6.30 -10.74
CA LEU A 90 11.45 6.96 -9.69
C LEU A 90 12.36 7.27 -8.50
N GLU A 91 12.16 8.41 -7.86
CA GLU A 91 12.59 8.64 -6.48
C GLU A 91 11.47 8.19 -5.55
N LEU A 92 11.71 7.13 -4.78
CA LEU A 92 10.74 6.58 -3.83
C LEU A 92 11.09 7.03 -2.41
N SER A 93 10.19 7.81 -1.80
CA SER A 93 10.21 8.14 -0.38
C SER A 93 9.17 7.29 0.36
N LEU A 94 9.59 6.56 1.38
CA LEU A 94 8.74 5.66 2.15
C LEU A 94 9.02 5.81 3.65
N PRO A 95 8.00 6.14 4.47
CA PRO A 95 8.14 6.13 5.92
C PRO A 95 8.61 4.76 6.41
N LYS A 96 9.55 4.74 7.34
CA LYS A 96 9.97 3.51 8.01
C LYS A 96 8.92 3.17 9.07
N PHE A 97 8.18 2.09 8.84
CA PHE A 97 7.13 1.65 9.76
C PHE A 97 7.28 0.18 10.14
N SER A 98 6.59 -0.19 11.22
CA SER A 98 6.33 -1.56 11.64
C SER A 98 4.89 -1.63 12.09
N MET A 99 4.17 -2.67 11.69
CA MET A 99 2.77 -2.84 12.05
C MET A 99 2.54 -4.24 12.62
N THR A 100 1.86 -4.28 13.76
CA THR A 100 1.41 -5.52 14.40
C THR A 100 -0.07 -5.35 14.72
N SER A 101 -0.88 -6.34 14.38
CA SER A 101 -2.32 -6.32 14.61
C SER A 101 -2.78 -7.71 15.03
N VAL A 102 -3.72 -7.77 15.98
CA VAL A 102 -4.39 -8.98 16.42
C VAL A 102 -5.86 -8.79 16.12
N ASN A 103 -6.43 -9.66 15.29
CA ASN A 103 -7.82 -9.58 14.83
C ASN A 103 -8.55 -10.88 15.20
N ASP A 104 -9.73 -10.78 15.82
CA ASP A 104 -10.63 -11.93 15.95
C ASP A 104 -11.39 -12.11 14.65
N LEU A 105 -11.15 -13.23 13.98
CA LEU A 105 -11.76 -13.53 12.68
C LEU A 105 -13.20 -14.01 12.80
N ARG A 106 -13.68 -14.42 13.98
CA ARG A 106 -15.05 -14.94 14.13
C ARG A 106 -16.10 -13.91 13.74
N ASP A 107 -15.99 -12.70 14.30
CA ASP A 107 -16.94 -11.62 14.01
C ASP A 107 -16.87 -11.20 12.53
N LEU A 108 -15.66 -11.13 11.97
CA LEU A 108 -15.46 -10.79 10.56
C LEU A 108 -16.10 -11.83 9.62
N LEU A 109 -15.84 -13.12 9.85
CA LEU A 109 -16.40 -14.19 9.04
C LEU A 109 -17.92 -14.26 9.18
N THR A 110 -18.45 -14.10 10.40
CA THR A 110 -19.90 -14.05 10.65
C THR A 110 -20.57 -12.93 9.86
N ASN A 111 -19.95 -11.74 9.86
CA ASN A 111 -20.46 -10.58 9.13
C ASN A 111 -20.38 -10.74 7.60
N MET A 112 -19.40 -11.49 7.10
CA MET A 112 -19.28 -11.79 5.67
C MET A 112 -20.29 -12.85 5.22
N ASN A 113 -20.30 -13.99 5.90
CA ASN A 113 -21.24 -15.08 5.71
C ASN A 113 -21.18 -16.04 6.92
N PRO A 114 -22.27 -16.20 7.69
CA PRO A 114 -22.31 -17.14 8.82
C PRO A 114 -21.93 -18.58 8.47
N GLU A 115 -22.20 -19.05 7.25
CA GLU A 115 -21.81 -20.39 6.81
C GLU A 115 -20.30 -20.54 6.62
N LEU A 116 -19.59 -19.46 6.23
CA LEU A 116 -18.12 -19.47 6.10
C LEU A 116 -17.45 -19.55 7.46
N GLU A 117 -18.02 -18.90 8.48
CA GLU A 117 -17.50 -18.98 9.86
C GLU A 117 -17.53 -20.43 10.35
N ALA A 118 -18.68 -21.09 10.25
CA ALA A 118 -18.85 -22.48 10.66
C ALA A 118 -17.94 -23.45 9.90
N MET A 119 -17.66 -23.21 8.61
CA MET A 119 -16.79 -24.05 7.79
C MET A 119 -15.29 -23.90 8.10
N LEU A 120 -14.84 -22.69 8.45
CA LEU A 120 -13.41 -22.39 8.59
C LEU A 120 -12.93 -22.47 10.05
N LEU A 121 -13.82 -22.23 11.02
CA LEU A 121 -13.47 -22.13 12.44
C LEU A 121 -14.14 -23.20 13.33
N GLY A 122 -15.16 -23.91 12.83
CA GLY A 122 -15.82 -25.04 13.50
C GLY A 122 -15.12 -26.37 13.27
#